data_AF-L0DAY6-F1
#
_entry.id   AF-L0DAY6-F1
#
_cell.length_a   1.000
_cell.length_b   1.000
_cell.length_c   1.000
_cell.angle_alpha   90.00
_cell.angle_beta   90.00
_cell.angle_gamma   90.00
#
_symmetry.space_group_name_H-M   'P 1'
#
loop_
_entity.id
_entity.type
_entity.pdbx_description
1 polymer ?
#
loop_
_entity_poly.entity_id
_entity_poly.type
_entity_poly.pdbx_seq_one_letter_code
_entity_poly.pdbx_strand_id
1 'polypeptide(L)'
;MSLLRRRTFLSISGLLACSFSLGGEEPSPDVLEPPAYDSFLIIPLRLHLLTASDLPEIDCRLTDDDLARILRKVNGIWNKAGIHWGLESIVREPAARTDQFRLARELNGVVPLERYSMLVPELTRLTSGINVYYIHKFSVNGVWMGGDFAMVQETAGLRPVEGGIDEPIPRVTAHELGHALGLSHRQNRTNLLASGTTGTRLNTDEVATARRKALKIPGTLTVETLRKNAADATSQDSKDEARRLWNWLAEIPGDASKDALRRRDEVGAPQETQ
;
A
#
# COMPACT_ATOMS: atom_id res chain seq x y z
N MET A 1 58.79 57.83 42.00
CA MET A 1 58.13 57.74 40.68
C MET A 1 57.68 56.29 40.47
N SER A 2 56.38 56.10 40.19
CA SER A 2 55.69 54.85 39.80
C SER A 2 55.62 53.69 40.80
N LEU A 3 54.51 53.66 41.56
CA LEU A 3 53.96 52.47 42.24
C LEU A 3 53.08 51.70 41.24
N LEU A 4 53.44 50.47 40.88
CA LEU A 4 52.60 49.60 40.05
C LEU A 4 52.05 48.42 40.88
N ARG A 5 50.76 48.53 41.22
CA ARG A 5 49.94 47.48 41.85
C ARG A 5 49.85 46.26 40.92
N ARG A 6 50.28 45.09 41.39
CA ARG A 6 49.94 43.80 40.77
C ARG A 6 48.50 43.43 41.12
N ARG A 7 47.67 43.23 40.09
CA ARG A 7 46.31 42.67 40.20
C ARG A 7 46.37 41.16 40.01
N THR A 8 45.87 40.43 41.00
CA THR A 8 45.65 38.98 40.97
C THR A 8 44.42 38.68 40.12
N PHE A 9 44.57 37.90 39.04
CA PHE A 9 43.44 37.34 38.29
C PHE A 9 43.13 35.95 38.86
N LEU A 10 41.96 35.80 39.49
CA LEU A 10 41.34 34.51 39.76
C LEU A 10 40.71 34.02 38.44
N SER A 11 41.17 32.89 37.91
CA SER A 11 40.52 32.20 36.79
C SER A 11 39.51 31.22 37.37
N ILE A 12 38.21 31.49 37.17
CA ILE A 12 37.12 30.59 37.52
C ILE A 12 36.92 29.65 36.32
N SER A 13 37.41 28.42 36.43
CA SER A 13 37.07 27.35 35.49
C SER A 13 35.63 26.89 35.75
N GLY A 14 34.69 27.39 34.94
CA GLY A 14 33.34 26.83 34.88
C GLY A 14 33.33 25.54 34.06
N LEU A 15 33.16 24.40 34.74
CA LEU A 15 32.74 23.16 34.07
C LEU A 15 31.30 23.34 33.59
N LEU A 16 31.10 23.56 32.30
CA LEU A 16 29.81 23.37 31.66
C LEU A 16 29.60 21.87 31.46
N ALA A 17 28.82 21.25 32.34
CA ALA A 17 28.32 19.91 32.13
C ALA A 17 27.25 19.96 31.02
N CYS A 18 27.65 19.73 29.77
CA CYS A 18 26.73 19.45 28.68
C CYS A 18 26.03 18.12 28.97
N SER A 19 24.83 18.20 29.55
CA SER A 19 23.92 17.06 29.66
C SER A 19 23.35 16.80 28.28
N PHE A 20 23.94 15.86 27.54
CA PHE A 20 23.29 15.27 26.38
C PHE A 20 22.13 14.42 26.88
N SER A 21 20.91 14.97 26.86
CA SER A 21 19.70 14.17 26.97
C SER A 21 19.58 13.34 25.70
N LEU A 22 20.04 12.08 25.78
CA LEU A 22 19.64 11.01 24.86
C LEU A 22 18.17 10.67 25.14
N GLY A 23 17.27 11.58 24.75
CA GLY A 23 15.84 11.31 24.70
C GLY A 23 15.55 10.46 23.47
N GLY A 24 15.55 9.14 23.63
CA GLY A 24 14.91 8.27 22.65
C GLY A 24 13.42 8.56 22.67
N GLU A 25 12.91 9.18 21.61
CA GLU A 25 11.48 9.45 21.45
C GLU A 25 10.74 8.11 21.44
N GLU A 26 9.86 7.87 22.42
CA GLU A 26 9.06 6.66 22.44
C GLU A 26 8.20 6.61 21.17
N PRO A 27 8.09 5.44 20.51
CA PRO A 27 7.30 5.35 19.29
C PRO A 27 5.85 5.73 19.57
N SER A 28 5.26 6.54 18.68
CA SER A 28 3.85 6.90 18.79
C SER A 28 2.96 5.64 18.89
N PRO A 29 1.79 5.74 19.56
CA PRO A 29 0.95 4.60 19.83
C PRO A 29 0.35 4.00 18.56
N ASP A 30 0.12 2.69 18.59
CA ASP A 30 -0.58 1.95 17.54
C ASP A 30 -2.04 2.45 17.41
N VAL A 31 -2.51 2.61 16.17
CA VAL A 31 -3.90 2.94 15.85
C VAL A 31 -4.69 1.63 15.70
N LEU A 32 -5.72 1.47 16.53
CA LEU A 32 -6.48 0.22 16.61
C LEU A 32 -7.80 0.27 15.83
N GLU A 33 -8.44 1.43 15.80
CA GLU A 33 -9.76 1.64 15.19
C GLU A 33 -9.68 2.53 13.94
N PRO A 34 -10.54 2.30 12.94
CA PRO A 34 -10.67 3.19 11.80
C PRO A 34 -11.23 4.57 12.22
N PRO A 35 -10.90 5.65 11.48
CA PRO A 35 -11.51 6.95 11.71
C PRO A 35 -12.96 6.99 11.19
N ALA A 36 -13.62 8.12 11.33
CA ALA A 36 -14.98 8.32 10.83
C ALA A 36 -15.07 8.11 9.31
N TYR A 37 -16.20 7.56 8.84
CA TYR A 37 -16.46 7.21 7.44
C TYR A 37 -16.07 8.32 6.45
N ASP A 38 -16.55 9.56 6.65
CA ASP A 38 -16.31 10.66 5.71
C ASP A 38 -14.84 11.16 5.69
N SER A 39 -13.98 10.67 6.59
CA SER A 39 -12.55 11.00 6.60
C SER A 39 -11.69 10.08 5.73
N PHE A 40 -12.29 9.06 5.10
CA PHE A 40 -11.56 8.11 4.28
C PHE A 40 -11.05 8.73 2.98
N LEU A 41 -9.84 8.30 2.59
CA LEU A 41 -9.25 8.53 1.28
C LEU A 41 -9.34 7.24 0.48
N ILE A 42 -9.87 7.32 -0.73
CA ILE A 42 -10.04 6.17 -1.62
C ILE A 42 -9.02 6.29 -2.74
N ILE A 43 -8.16 5.28 -2.87
CA ILE A 43 -7.12 5.23 -3.91
C ILE A 43 -7.51 4.13 -4.90
N PRO A 44 -7.66 4.44 -6.21
CA PRO A 44 -7.88 3.42 -7.22
C PRO A 44 -6.72 2.43 -7.28
N LEU A 45 -7.05 1.14 -7.25
CA LEU A 45 -6.10 0.04 -7.28
C LEU A 45 -6.48 -0.92 -8.41
N ARG A 46 -5.53 -1.20 -9.31
CA ARG A 46 -5.67 -2.25 -10.32
C ARG A 46 -4.77 -3.43 -9.97
N LEU A 47 -5.35 -4.63 -10.01
CA LEU A 47 -4.64 -5.88 -9.74
C LEU A 47 -4.33 -6.57 -11.06
N HIS A 48 -3.07 -6.88 -11.28
CA HIS A 48 -2.58 -7.55 -12.47
C HIS A 48 -2.10 -8.96 -12.13
N LEU A 49 -2.43 -9.92 -12.97
CA LEU A 49 -1.99 -11.31 -12.84
C LEU A 49 -1.23 -11.64 -14.11
N LEU A 50 0.08 -11.73 -13.96
CA LEU A 50 0.94 -12.01 -15.09
C LEU A 50 0.88 -13.50 -15.41
N THR A 51 0.67 -13.80 -16.68
CA THR A 51 0.66 -15.15 -17.24
C THR A 51 1.90 -15.36 -18.11
N ALA A 52 2.47 -16.55 -18.08
CA ALA A 52 3.62 -16.90 -18.90
C ALA A 52 3.72 -18.43 -19.07
N SER A 53 3.20 -18.95 -20.18
CA SER A 53 3.13 -20.40 -20.42
C SER A 53 4.49 -21.10 -20.42
N ASP A 54 5.57 -20.37 -20.71
CA ASP A 54 6.95 -20.86 -20.81
C ASP A 54 7.87 -20.43 -19.65
N LEU A 55 7.34 -19.68 -18.67
CA LEU A 55 8.04 -19.25 -17.46
C LEU A 55 7.15 -19.53 -16.24
N PRO A 56 7.14 -20.76 -15.71
CA PRO A 56 6.29 -21.15 -14.59
C PRO A 56 6.46 -20.29 -13.33
N GLU A 57 7.63 -19.68 -13.13
CA GLU A 57 7.86 -18.76 -12.01
C GLU A 57 7.17 -17.40 -12.17
N ILE A 58 6.74 -17.04 -13.37
CA ILE A 58 5.99 -15.80 -13.61
C ILE A 58 4.48 -16.08 -13.67
N ASP A 59 4.08 -17.28 -14.11
CA ASP A 59 2.69 -17.67 -14.39
C ASP A 59 1.81 -17.76 -13.14
N CYS A 60 1.19 -16.63 -12.76
CA CYS A 60 0.33 -16.47 -11.59
C CYS A 60 -0.93 -17.35 -11.66
N ARG A 61 -1.30 -17.94 -10.52
CA ARG A 61 -2.40 -18.89 -10.35
C ARG A 61 -3.54 -18.36 -9.48
N LEU A 62 -3.41 -17.17 -8.91
CA LEU A 62 -4.47 -16.57 -8.09
C LEU A 62 -5.79 -16.44 -8.89
N THR A 63 -6.89 -16.80 -8.24
CA THR A 63 -8.25 -16.67 -8.77
C THR A 63 -8.87 -15.31 -8.41
N ASP A 64 -10.00 -14.95 -9.01
CA ASP A 64 -10.70 -13.72 -8.66
C ASP A 64 -11.19 -13.73 -7.19
N ASP A 65 -11.60 -14.91 -6.70
CA ASP A 65 -11.97 -15.12 -5.30
C ASP A 65 -10.77 -14.90 -4.35
N ASP A 66 -9.58 -15.35 -4.75
CA ASP A 66 -8.36 -15.09 -3.99
C ASP A 66 -8.08 -13.59 -3.91
N LEU A 67 -8.17 -12.87 -5.04
CA LEU A 67 -7.91 -11.43 -5.09
C LEU A 67 -8.93 -10.64 -4.29
N ALA A 68 -10.21 -11.02 -4.35
CA ALA A 68 -11.27 -10.40 -3.54
C ALA A 68 -11.00 -10.61 -2.05
N ARG A 69 -10.60 -11.83 -1.64
CA ARG A 69 -10.21 -12.15 -0.25
C ARG A 69 -8.96 -11.38 0.18
N ILE A 70 -7.92 -11.34 -0.66
CA ILE A 70 -6.67 -10.62 -0.42
C ILE A 70 -6.97 -9.14 -0.21
N LEU A 71 -7.69 -8.51 -1.14
CA LEU A 71 -7.98 -7.08 -1.08
C LEU A 71 -8.82 -6.72 0.14
N ARG A 72 -9.82 -7.54 0.48
CA ARG A 72 -10.61 -7.36 1.72
C ARG A 72 -9.71 -7.29 2.96
N LYS A 73 -8.72 -8.18 3.05
CA LYS A 73 -7.76 -8.21 4.16
C LYS A 73 -6.77 -7.05 4.11
N VAL A 74 -6.31 -6.65 2.92
CA VAL A 74 -5.50 -5.44 2.71
C VAL A 74 -6.24 -4.21 3.23
N ASN A 75 -7.50 -4.03 2.84
CA ASN A 75 -8.34 -2.94 3.33
C ASN A 75 -8.62 -3.05 4.84
N GLY A 76 -8.77 -4.25 5.40
CA GLY A 76 -8.85 -4.43 6.86
C GLY A 76 -7.65 -3.86 7.63
N ILE A 77 -6.45 -3.85 7.02
CA ILE A 77 -5.26 -3.21 7.58
C ILE A 77 -5.31 -1.69 7.38
N TRP A 78 -5.51 -1.25 6.14
CA TRP A 78 -5.42 0.17 5.75
C TRP A 78 -6.59 1.04 6.22
N ASN A 79 -7.75 0.44 6.50
CA ASN A 79 -8.91 1.15 7.03
C ASN A 79 -8.62 1.79 8.38
N LYS A 80 -7.70 1.23 9.18
CA LYS A 80 -7.22 1.85 10.43
C LYS A 80 -6.55 3.22 10.20
N ALA A 81 -5.96 3.41 9.02
CA ALA A 81 -5.39 4.70 8.59
C ALA A 81 -6.41 5.61 7.89
N GLY A 82 -7.67 5.19 7.76
CA GLY A 82 -8.68 5.86 6.94
C GLY A 82 -8.29 5.91 5.46
N ILE A 83 -7.67 4.85 4.95
CA ILE A 83 -7.33 4.68 3.54
C ILE A 83 -8.03 3.41 3.05
N HIS A 84 -8.77 3.52 1.95
CA HIS A 84 -9.42 2.41 1.28
C HIS A 84 -8.84 2.25 -0.13
N TRP A 85 -8.46 1.03 -0.49
CA TRP A 85 -8.05 0.69 -1.85
C TRP A 85 -9.28 0.24 -2.64
N GLY A 86 -9.74 1.11 -3.54
CA GLY A 86 -10.89 0.83 -4.40
C GLY A 86 -10.48 -0.02 -5.59
N LEU A 87 -11.00 -1.25 -5.70
CA LEU A 87 -10.70 -2.13 -6.83
C LEU A 87 -11.23 -1.54 -8.13
N GLU A 88 -10.33 -1.09 -8.99
CA GLU A 88 -10.67 -0.53 -10.29
C GLU A 88 -10.98 -1.64 -11.30
N SER A 89 -10.08 -2.61 -11.41
CA SER A 89 -10.27 -3.83 -12.19
C SER A 89 -9.23 -4.89 -11.80
N ILE A 90 -9.51 -6.11 -12.24
CA ILE A 90 -8.56 -7.22 -12.26
C ILE A 90 -8.19 -7.46 -13.73
N VAL A 91 -6.89 -7.46 -14.03
CA VAL A 91 -6.36 -7.71 -15.38
C VAL A 91 -5.54 -8.98 -15.36
N ARG A 92 -5.91 -9.95 -16.20
CA ARG A 92 -5.13 -11.17 -16.45
C ARG A 92 -4.48 -11.03 -17.82
N GLU A 93 -3.16 -10.99 -17.87
CA GLU A 93 -2.45 -10.67 -19.11
C GLU A 93 -1.10 -11.37 -19.23
N PRO A 94 -0.58 -11.57 -20.45
CA PRO A 94 0.78 -12.08 -20.64
C PRO A 94 1.82 -11.14 -20.05
N ALA A 95 2.83 -11.69 -19.38
CA ALA A 95 4.00 -10.93 -18.98
C ALA A 95 4.70 -10.33 -20.21
N ALA A 96 5.18 -9.09 -20.09
CA ALA A 96 5.91 -8.45 -21.16
C ALA A 96 7.35 -9.01 -21.27
N ARG A 97 7.93 -8.94 -22.48
CA ARG A 97 9.37 -9.17 -22.74
C ARG A 97 9.93 -10.46 -22.09
N THR A 98 9.15 -11.54 -22.04
CA THR A 98 9.53 -12.83 -21.43
C THR A 98 10.83 -13.40 -22.02
N ASP A 99 11.07 -13.22 -23.32
CA ASP A 99 12.31 -13.64 -23.99
C ASP A 99 13.56 -12.92 -23.43
N GLN A 100 13.46 -11.60 -23.19
CA GLN A 100 14.57 -10.82 -22.62
C GLN A 100 14.81 -11.20 -21.17
N PHE A 101 13.74 -11.45 -20.42
CA PHE A 101 13.82 -11.92 -19.05
C PHE A 101 14.50 -13.29 -18.96
N ARG A 102 14.12 -14.22 -19.85
CA ARG A 102 14.73 -15.54 -19.96
C ARG A 102 16.23 -15.45 -20.25
N LEU A 103 16.62 -14.66 -21.24
CA LEU A 103 18.03 -14.45 -21.57
C LEU A 103 18.81 -13.86 -20.38
N ALA A 104 18.22 -12.89 -19.66
CA ALA A 104 18.82 -12.33 -18.46
C ALA A 104 19.03 -13.38 -17.36
N ARG A 105 18.07 -14.30 -17.18
CA ARG A 105 18.16 -15.40 -16.22
C ARG A 105 19.27 -16.38 -16.63
N GLU A 106 19.32 -16.78 -17.89
CA GLU A 106 20.31 -17.74 -18.41
C GLU A 106 21.74 -17.23 -18.29
N LEU A 107 21.96 -15.92 -18.54
CA LEU A 107 23.28 -15.31 -18.45
C LEU A 107 23.76 -15.09 -17.01
N ASN A 108 22.86 -14.79 -16.07
CA ASN A 108 23.23 -14.37 -14.71
C ASN A 108 22.93 -15.41 -13.63
N GLY A 109 22.18 -16.48 -13.95
CA GLY A 109 21.66 -17.46 -12.99
C GLY A 109 20.51 -16.91 -12.13
N VAL A 110 20.75 -15.78 -11.46
CA VAL A 110 19.74 -15.03 -10.69
C VAL A 110 19.42 -13.74 -11.42
N VAL A 111 18.12 -13.46 -11.62
CA VAL A 111 17.69 -12.19 -12.21
C VAL A 111 17.69 -11.10 -11.12
N PRO A 112 18.44 -10.01 -11.29
CA PRO A 112 18.38 -8.87 -10.39
C PRO A 112 16.95 -8.30 -10.28
N LEU A 113 16.60 -7.82 -9.10
CA LEU A 113 15.24 -7.41 -8.75
C LEU A 113 14.68 -6.34 -9.69
N GLU A 114 15.50 -5.36 -10.03
CA GLU A 114 15.16 -4.26 -10.92
C GLU A 114 14.73 -4.72 -12.32
N ARG A 115 15.22 -5.87 -12.77
CA ARG A 115 14.91 -6.41 -14.10
C ARG A 115 13.50 -6.97 -14.19
N TYR A 116 12.83 -7.29 -13.08
CA TYR A 116 11.45 -7.75 -13.14
C TYR A 116 10.48 -6.68 -13.64
N SER A 117 10.83 -5.40 -13.58
CA SER A 117 10.06 -4.32 -14.23
C SER A 117 9.84 -4.55 -15.73
N MET A 118 10.71 -5.30 -16.42
CA MET A 118 10.54 -5.59 -17.85
C MET A 118 9.33 -6.49 -18.15
N LEU A 119 8.84 -7.21 -17.14
CA LEU A 119 7.68 -8.10 -17.24
C LEU A 119 6.34 -7.36 -17.19
N VAL A 120 6.36 -6.06 -16.85
CA VAL A 120 5.16 -5.23 -16.72
C VAL A 120 4.63 -4.81 -18.09
N PRO A 121 3.37 -5.14 -18.43
CA PRO A 121 2.72 -4.59 -19.61
C PRO A 121 2.30 -3.13 -19.37
N GLU A 122 2.87 -2.19 -20.11
CA GLU A 122 2.65 -0.75 -19.89
C GLU A 122 1.26 -0.28 -20.34
N LEU A 123 0.66 -0.93 -21.35
CA LEU A 123 -0.59 -0.47 -21.99
C LEU A 123 -1.82 -0.60 -21.09
N THR A 124 -1.79 -1.51 -20.12
CA THR A 124 -2.91 -1.83 -19.23
C THR A 124 -2.76 -1.17 -17.86
N ARG A 125 -1.74 -0.36 -17.64
CA ARG A 125 -1.53 0.33 -16.37
C ARG A 125 -2.56 1.42 -16.13
N LEU A 126 -2.93 1.60 -14.87
CA LEU A 126 -3.59 2.82 -14.45
C LEU A 126 -2.66 4.02 -14.65
N THR A 127 -3.17 5.04 -15.32
CA THR A 127 -2.52 6.36 -15.40
C THR A 127 -2.79 7.20 -14.14
N SER A 128 -3.78 6.79 -13.33
CA SER A 128 -4.24 7.47 -12.13
C SER A 128 -4.65 6.43 -11.08
N GLY A 129 -3.78 6.19 -10.11
CA GLY A 129 -3.94 5.17 -9.08
C GLY A 129 -2.65 4.38 -8.85
N ILE A 130 -2.79 3.16 -8.34
CA ILE A 130 -1.69 2.24 -8.08
C ILE A 130 -1.95 0.89 -8.76
N ASN A 131 -0.90 0.25 -9.25
CA ASN A 131 -0.94 -1.07 -9.87
C ASN A 131 -0.23 -2.09 -8.96
N VAL A 132 -0.80 -3.29 -8.78
CA VAL A 132 -0.15 -4.40 -8.07
C VAL A 132 -0.11 -5.60 -8.99
N TYR A 133 1.09 -6.10 -9.27
CA TYR A 133 1.33 -7.26 -10.12
C TYR A 133 1.60 -8.50 -9.27
N TYR A 134 0.82 -9.55 -9.48
CA TYR A 134 1.05 -10.86 -8.88
C TYR A 134 1.77 -11.78 -9.87
N ILE A 135 2.78 -12.49 -9.37
CA ILE A 135 3.58 -13.49 -10.08
C ILE A 135 3.73 -14.75 -9.22
N HIS A 136 4.02 -15.89 -9.84
CA HIS A 136 4.11 -17.16 -9.11
C HIS A 136 5.25 -17.17 -8.06
N LYS A 137 6.47 -16.83 -8.50
CA LYS A 137 7.69 -16.94 -7.70
C LYS A 137 8.72 -15.87 -8.04
N PHE A 138 9.39 -15.41 -7.00
CA PHE A 138 10.29 -14.27 -6.96
C PHE A 138 11.40 -14.54 -5.94
N SER A 139 12.44 -13.69 -5.89
CA SER A 139 13.52 -13.83 -4.90
C SER A 139 13.19 -13.24 -3.53
N VAL A 140 12.14 -12.41 -3.46
CA VAL A 140 11.59 -11.82 -2.24
C VAL A 140 10.07 -12.02 -2.22
N ASN A 141 9.40 -11.74 -1.11
CA ASN A 141 7.94 -11.89 -1.06
C ASN A 141 7.20 -10.81 -1.88
N GLY A 142 7.76 -9.61 -1.94
CA GLY A 142 7.21 -8.48 -2.68
C GLY A 142 8.24 -7.35 -2.75
N VAL A 143 7.98 -6.40 -3.64
CA VAL A 143 8.78 -5.19 -3.80
C VAL A 143 7.93 -4.04 -4.34
N TRP A 144 8.07 -2.89 -3.72
CA TRP A 144 7.68 -1.61 -4.29
C TRP A 144 8.74 -1.15 -5.31
N MET A 145 8.38 -1.11 -6.60
CA MET A 145 9.31 -0.81 -7.69
C MET A 145 9.47 0.70 -7.96
N GLY A 146 8.76 1.54 -7.20
CA GLY A 146 8.74 2.99 -7.42
C GLY A 146 7.67 3.42 -8.43
N GLY A 147 7.47 4.74 -8.51
CA GLY A 147 6.41 5.34 -9.33
C GLY A 147 5.03 5.04 -8.76
N ASP A 148 4.42 3.98 -9.25
CA ASP A 148 3.00 3.67 -9.14
C ASP A 148 2.70 2.16 -9.12
N PHE A 149 3.71 1.28 -8.93
CA PHE A 149 3.46 -0.16 -8.87
C PHE A 149 4.31 -0.98 -7.89
N ALA A 150 3.69 -2.07 -7.43
CA ALA A 150 4.33 -3.14 -6.66
C ALA A 150 4.31 -4.46 -7.43
N MET A 151 5.26 -5.34 -7.12
CA MET A 151 5.20 -6.76 -7.47
C MET A 151 5.09 -7.60 -6.21
N VAL A 152 4.22 -8.61 -6.23
CA VAL A 152 3.97 -9.52 -5.09
C VAL A 152 4.01 -10.96 -5.57
N GLN A 153 4.75 -11.79 -4.83
CA GLN A 153 4.81 -13.22 -5.06
C GLN A 153 3.57 -13.89 -4.47
N GLU A 154 2.88 -14.73 -5.24
CA GLU A 154 1.71 -15.47 -4.75
C GLU A 154 2.09 -16.57 -3.74
N THR A 155 3.30 -17.14 -3.88
CA THR A 155 3.84 -18.16 -2.96
C THR A 155 4.58 -17.55 -1.76
N ALA A 156 4.27 -16.31 -1.39
CA ALA A 156 4.98 -15.60 -0.31
C ALA A 156 4.90 -16.38 1.03
N GLY A 157 5.98 -16.30 1.82
CA GLY A 157 6.07 -16.94 3.14
C GLY A 157 6.48 -15.94 4.22
N LEU A 158 5.77 -15.94 5.36
CA LEU A 158 6.04 -15.02 6.47
C LEU A 158 6.13 -15.76 7.81
N ARG A 159 6.89 -15.19 8.75
CA ARG A 159 6.92 -15.70 10.12
C ARG A 159 5.68 -15.19 10.89
N PRO A 160 4.89 -16.07 11.50
CA PRO A 160 3.74 -15.65 12.28
C PRO A 160 4.19 -14.85 13.51
N VAL A 161 3.32 -13.94 13.94
CA VAL A 161 3.44 -13.16 15.18
C VAL A 161 2.07 -13.11 15.86
N GLU A 162 2.07 -12.88 17.17
CA GLU A 162 0.84 -12.73 17.94
C GLU A 162 0.01 -11.54 17.44
N GLY A 163 -1.28 -11.75 17.19
CA GLY A 163 -2.19 -10.74 16.62
C GLY A 163 -1.89 -10.35 15.18
N GLY A 164 -1.00 -11.07 14.49
CA GLY A 164 -0.74 -10.90 13.06
C GLY A 164 -1.84 -11.50 12.19
N ILE A 165 -1.78 -11.21 10.89
CA ILE A 165 -2.69 -11.80 9.91
C ILE A 165 -2.46 -13.31 9.75
N ASP A 166 -3.49 -14.02 9.31
CA ASP A 166 -3.54 -15.48 9.13
C ASP A 166 -2.91 -15.99 7.83
N GLU A 167 -2.58 -15.11 6.87
CA GLU A 167 -1.98 -15.50 5.60
C GLU A 167 -1.04 -14.43 5.00
N PRO A 168 -0.06 -14.83 4.18
CA PRO A 168 1.06 -13.95 3.83
C PRO A 168 0.75 -12.91 2.77
N ILE A 169 0.07 -13.29 1.69
CA ILE A 169 -0.13 -12.44 0.50
C ILE A 169 -0.77 -11.09 0.83
N PRO A 170 -1.93 -10.99 1.50
CA PRO A 170 -2.54 -9.69 1.80
C PRO A 170 -1.66 -8.80 2.67
N ARG A 171 -0.86 -9.38 3.56
CA ARG A 171 0.09 -8.59 4.33
C ARG A 171 1.22 -8.08 3.46
N VAL A 172 1.80 -8.92 2.60
CA VAL A 172 2.87 -8.49 1.68
C VAL A 172 2.35 -7.39 0.76
N THR A 173 1.18 -7.56 0.15
CA THR A 173 0.53 -6.52 -0.64
C THR A 173 0.36 -5.22 0.18
N ALA A 174 -0.17 -5.31 1.40
CA ALA A 174 -0.32 -4.14 2.26
C ALA A 174 1.03 -3.48 2.63
N HIS A 175 2.09 -4.27 2.81
CA HIS A 175 3.45 -3.79 3.08
C HIS A 175 4.00 -2.97 1.91
N GLU A 176 3.92 -3.49 0.68
CA GLU A 176 4.41 -2.78 -0.50
C GLU A 176 3.60 -1.51 -0.78
N LEU A 177 2.28 -1.55 -0.55
CA LEU A 177 1.44 -0.35 -0.58
C LEU A 177 1.83 0.66 0.52
N GLY A 178 2.40 0.21 1.63
CA GLY A 178 2.97 1.08 2.66
C GLY A 178 4.17 1.87 2.16
N HIS A 179 5.01 1.26 1.33
CA HIS A 179 6.11 1.96 0.64
C HIS A 179 5.59 2.98 -0.37
N ALA A 180 4.52 2.67 -1.11
CA ALA A 180 3.83 3.65 -1.97
C ALA A 180 3.36 4.88 -1.17
N LEU A 181 2.90 4.63 0.05
CA LEU A 181 2.45 5.63 1.02
C LEU A 181 3.59 6.28 1.82
N GLY A 182 4.84 6.05 1.42
CA GLY A 182 6.02 6.74 1.96
C GLY A 182 6.51 6.21 3.31
N LEU A 183 6.05 5.03 3.72
CA LEU A 183 6.47 4.41 4.97
C LEU A 183 7.80 3.68 4.80
N SER A 184 8.68 3.88 5.78
CA SER A 184 9.96 3.18 5.89
C SER A 184 9.81 1.97 6.82
N HIS A 185 10.75 1.04 6.78
CA HIS A 185 10.73 -0.11 7.67
C HIS A 185 10.83 0.28 9.15
N ARG A 186 9.95 -0.30 9.97
CA ARG A 186 10.03 -0.29 11.43
C ARG A 186 10.02 -1.73 11.92
N GLN A 187 11.17 -2.21 12.39
CA GLN A 187 11.41 -3.65 12.59
C GLN A 187 10.77 -4.26 13.86
N ASN A 188 9.79 -3.60 14.47
CA ASN A 188 8.96 -4.22 15.49
C ASN A 188 8.07 -5.28 14.83
N ARG A 189 8.18 -6.55 15.24
CA ARG A 189 7.54 -7.68 14.56
C ARG A 189 6.02 -7.59 14.41
N THR A 190 5.31 -6.79 15.21
CA THR A 190 3.85 -6.59 15.05
C THR A 190 3.50 -5.49 14.04
N ASN A 191 4.47 -4.67 13.62
CA ASN A 191 4.29 -3.57 12.68
C ASN A 191 4.14 -4.07 11.22
N LEU A 192 3.32 -3.36 10.44
CA LEU A 192 3.10 -3.63 9.02
C LEU A 192 4.38 -3.53 8.17
N LEU A 193 5.32 -2.67 8.54
CA LEU A 193 6.56 -2.41 7.80
C LEU A 193 7.76 -3.21 8.34
N ALA A 194 7.56 -4.16 9.26
CA ALA A 194 8.62 -5.06 9.72
C ALA A 194 8.87 -6.21 8.75
N SER A 195 10.09 -6.46 8.31
CA SER A 195 10.33 -7.40 7.22
C SER A 195 10.05 -8.87 7.62
N GLY A 196 9.36 -9.63 6.77
CA GLY A 196 9.22 -11.09 6.89
C GLY A 196 8.35 -11.59 8.05
N THR A 197 7.38 -10.79 8.51
CA THR A 197 6.47 -11.16 9.61
C THR A 197 5.01 -10.94 9.23
N THR A 198 4.06 -11.56 9.93
CA THR A 198 2.61 -11.33 9.72
C THR A 198 2.05 -10.11 10.45
N GLY A 199 2.91 -9.23 11.00
CA GLY A 199 2.48 -8.00 11.67
C GLY A 199 1.72 -7.05 10.74
N THR A 200 0.74 -6.33 11.30
CA THR A 200 -0.16 -5.42 10.56
C THR A 200 -0.38 -4.07 11.22
N ARG A 201 0.28 -3.79 12.36
CA ARG A 201 0.03 -2.56 13.12
C ARG A 201 0.66 -1.34 12.47
N LEU A 202 -0.04 -0.22 12.57
CA LEU A 202 0.40 1.11 12.18
C LEU A 202 0.29 2.02 13.40
N ASN A 203 1.28 2.88 13.61
CA ASN A 203 1.20 3.92 14.63
C ASN A 203 0.69 5.26 14.07
N THR A 204 0.50 6.22 14.97
CA THR A 204 -0.07 7.53 14.63
C THR A 204 0.77 8.28 13.59
N ASP A 205 2.11 8.22 13.68
CA ASP A 205 2.99 8.91 12.72
C ASP A 205 3.00 8.25 11.35
N GLU A 206 2.96 6.91 11.31
CA GLU A 206 2.81 6.12 10.08
C GLU A 206 1.46 6.44 9.42
N VAL A 207 0.36 6.46 10.18
CA VAL A 207 -0.96 6.85 9.65
C VAL A 207 -0.94 8.27 9.10
N ALA A 208 -0.38 9.23 9.83
CA ALA A 208 -0.30 10.62 9.38
C ALA A 208 0.53 10.75 8.09
N THR A 209 1.66 10.05 8.01
CA THR A 209 2.53 10.03 6.83
C THR A 209 1.83 9.39 5.63
N ALA A 210 1.19 8.24 5.84
CA ALA A 210 0.46 7.53 4.81
C ALA A 210 -0.66 8.40 4.24
N ARG A 211 -1.48 9.04 5.08
CA ARG A 211 -2.57 9.92 4.64
C ARG A 211 -2.05 11.14 3.86
N ARG A 212 -0.97 11.79 4.32
CA ARG A 212 -0.34 12.90 3.58
C ARG A 212 0.18 12.47 2.21
N LYS A 213 0.69 11.23 2.10
CA LYS A 213 1.21 10.70 0.84
C LYS A 213 0.08 10.25 -0.10
N ALA A 214 -0.98 9.64 0.44
CA ALA A 214 -2.18 9.25 -0.29
C ALA A 214 -2.76 10.42 -1.09
N LEU A 215 -2.90 11.60 -0.47
CA LEU A 215 -3.40 12.81 -1.14
C LEU A 215 -2.59 13.26 -2.36
N LYS A 216 -1.36 12.76 -2.53
CA LYS A 216 -0.48 13.07 -3.67
C LYS A 216 -0.52 12.01 -4.76
N ILE A 217 -1.21 10.88 -4.53
CA ILE A 217 -1.39 9.84 -5.54
C ILE A 217 -2.50 10.31 -6.50
N PRO A 218 -2.22 10.40 -7.81
CA PRO A 218 -3.24 10.76 -8.80
C PRO A 218 -4.46 9.84 -8.69
N GLY A 219 -5.66 10.43 -8.79
CA GLY A 219 -6.92 9.68 -8.74
C GLY A 219 -7.44 9.39 -7.33
N THR A 220 -6.71 9.80 -6.28
CA THR A 220 -7.23 9.73 -4.91
C THR A 220 -8.48 10.58 -4.75
N LEU A 221 -9.54 10.00 -4.17
CA LEU A 221 -10.82 10.65 -3.94
C LEU A 221 -11.10 10.73 -2.44
N THR A 222 -11.81 11.78 -2.02
CA THR A 222 -12.50 11.78 -0.73
C THR A 222 -13.81 11.03 -0.87
N VAL A 223 -14.41 10.62 0.26
CA VAL A 223 -15.77 10.05 0.28
C VAL A 223 -16.79 10.97 -0.40
N GLU A 224 -16.71 12.28 -0.15
CA GLU A 224 -17.62 13.26 -0.75
C GLU A 224 -17.50 13.27 -2.28
N THR A 225 -16.28 13.37 -2.81
CA THR A 225 -16.06 13.38 -4.27
C THR A 225 -16.47 12.05 -4.90
N LEU A 226 -16.13 10.92 -4.26
CA LEU A 226 -16.51 9.60 -4.74
C LEU A 226 -18.04 9.42 -4.79
N ARG A 227 -18.75 9.88 -3.76
CA ARG A 227 -20.22 9.85 -3.69
C ARG A 227 -20.84 10.70 -4.81
N LYS A 228 -20.29 11.90 -5.05
CA LYS A 228 -20.72 12.74 -6.16
C LYS A 228 -20.51 12.04 -7.51
N ASN A 229 -19.31 11.52 -7.77
CA ASN A 229 -18.99 10.83 -9.01
C ASN A 229 -19.90 9.60 -9.24
N ALA A 230 -20.19 8.85 -8.18
CA ALA A 230 -21.11 7.70 -8.25
C ALA A 230 -22.54 8.12 -8.62
N ALA A 231 -23.03 9.22 -8.06
CA ALA A 231 -24.34 9.78 -8.38
C ALA A 231 -24.39 10.34 -9.82
N ASP A 232 -23.34 11.05 -10.25
CA ASP A 232 -23.22 11.58 -11.61
C ASP A 232 -23.21 10.43 -12.63
N ALA A 233 -22.42 9.38 -12.40
CA ALA A 233 -22.39 8.18 -13.25
C ALA A 233 -23.77 7.48 -13.30
N THR A 234 -24.49 7.44 -12.17
CA THR A 234 -25.86 6.90 -12.11
C THR A 234 -26.81 7.73 -12.99
N SER A 235 -26.70 9.06 -12.94
CA SER A 235 -27.55 9.97 -13.72
C SER A 235 -27.27 9.92 -15.23
N GLN A 236 -26.05 9.52 -15.61
CA GLN A 236 -25.60 9.38 -17.00
C GLN A 236 -25.85 7.98 -17.58
N ASP A 237 -26.49 7.08 -16.82
CA ASP A 237 -26.69 5.66 -17.16
C ASP A 237 -25.38 4.88 -17.39
N SER A 238 -24.26 5.37 -16.82
CA SER A 238 -22.95 4.69 -16.82
C SER A 238 -22.92 3.61 -15.73
N LYS A 239 -23.70 2.55 -15.91
CA LYS A 239 -23.98 1.54 -14.86
C LYS A 239 -22.73 0.91 -14.26
N ASP A 240 -21.77 0.50 -15.07
CA ASP A 240 -20.57 -0.19 -14.59
C ASP A 240 -19.72 0.71 -13.70
N GLU A 241 -19.53 1.96 -14.12
CA GLU A 241 -18.84 2.96 -13.33
C GLU A 241 -19.60 3.29 -12.04
N ALA A 242 -20.90 3.57 -12.13
CA ALA A 242 -21.74 3.88 -10.98
C ALA A 242 -21.70 2.75 -9.94
N ARG A 243 -21.89 1.49 -10.37
CA ARG A 243 -21.81 0.32 -9.48
C ARG A 243 -20.45 0.21 -8.83
N ARG A 244 -19.36 0.37 -9.58
CA ARG A 244 -18.00 0.27 -9.04
C ARG A 244 -17.76 1.33 -7.96
N LEU A 245 -18.11 2.59 -8.22
CA LEU A 245 -17.92 3.69 -7.26
C LEU A 245 -18.81 3.52 -6.01
N TRP A 246 -20.07 3.10 -6.18
CA TRP A 246 -20.93 2.76 -5.05
C TRP A 246 -20.42 1.55 -4.26
N ASN A 247 -19.84 0.56 -4.94
CA ASN A 247 -19.23 -0.58 -4.27
C ASN A 247 -18.02 -0.17 -3.42
N TRP A 248 -17.16 0.72 -3.91
CA TRP A 248 -16.05 1.25 -3.11
C TRP A 248 -16.53 1.94 -1.84
N LEU A 249 -17.59 2.75 -1.93
CA LEU A 249 -18.21 3.38 -0.76
C LEU A 249 -18.82 2.34 0.21
N ALA A 250 -19.48 1.32 -0.32
CA ALA A 250 -20.11 0.28 0.49
C ALA A 250 -19.11 -0.61 1.26
N GLU A 251 -17.84 -0.64 0.83
CA GLU A 251 -16.79 -1.41 1.50
C GLU A 251 -16.07 -0.64 2.63
N ILE A 252 -16.27 0.68 2.72
CA ILE A 252 -15.70 1.51 3.80
C ILE A 252 -16.47 1.23 5.10
N PRO A 253 -15.78 1.05 6.25
CA PRO A 253 -16.44 0.79 7.52
C PRO A 253 -17.24 2.00 8.02
N GLY A 254 -18.47 1.76 8.49
CA GLY A 254 -19.36 2.77 9.06
C GLY A 254 -20.80 2.63 8.57
N ASP A 255 -21.78 3.20 9.28
CA ASP A 255 -23.20 3.02 8.95
C ASP A 255 -23.60 3.58 7.57
N ALA A 256 -22.89 4.60 7.09
CA ALA A 256 -23.12 5.20 5.77
C ALA A 256 -22.85 4.22 4.61
N SER A 257 -22.12 3.12 4.85
CA SER A 257 -21.86 2.10 3.84
C SER A 257 -23.12 1.33 3.44
N LYS A 258 -24.10 1.22 4.33
CA LYS A 258 -25.41 0.58 4.06
C LYS A 258 -26.21 1.37 3.02
N ASP A 259 -26.12 2.70 3.06
CA ASP A 259 -26.74 3.55 2.05
C ASP A 259 -26.07 3.35 0.69
N ALA A 260 -24.74 3.38 0.64
CA ALA A 260 -23.98 3.12 -0.58
C ALA A 260 -24.27 1.73 -1.18
N LEU A 261 -24.41 0.70 -0.32
CA LEU A 261 -24.80 -0.64 -0.74
C LEU A 261 -26.17 -0.66 -1.41
N ARG A 262 -27.16 0.01 -0.79
CA ARG A 262 -28.50 0.15 -1.35
C ARG A 262 -28.46 0.86 -2.70
N ARG A 263 -27.71 1.97 -2.82
CA ARG A 263 -27.53 2.71 -4.07
C ARG A 263 -26.87 1.86 -5.16
N ARG A 264 -25.84 1.07 -4.83
CA ARG A 264 -25.22 0.12 -5.75
C ARG A 264 -26.26 -0.86 -6.30
N ASP A 265 -27.13 -1.38 -5.44
CA ASP A 265 -28.15 -2.36 -5.84
C ASP A 265 -29.26 -1.72 -6.69
N GLU A 266 -29.62 -0.46 -6.41
CA GLU A 266 -30.55 0.36 -7.21
C GLU A 266 -30.07 0.59 -8.66
N VAL A 267 -28.75 0.67 -8.91
CA VAL A 267 -28.20 0.80 -10.28
C VAL A 267 -28.51 -0.42 -11.17
N GLY A 268 -28.82 -1.58 -10.56
CA GLY A 268 -29.04 -2.85 -11.27
C GLY A 268 -27.71 -3.50 -11.72
N ALA A 269 -27.75 -4.71 -12.29
CA ALA A 269 -26.54 -5.43 -12.70
C ALA A 269 -25.81 -4.73 -13.87
N PRO A 270 -24.49 -4.97 -14.03
CA PRO A 270 -23.75 -4.60 -15.24
C PRO A 270 -24.48 -5.12 -16.50
N GLN A 271 -24.39 -4.41 -17.62
CA GLN A 271 -24.80 -5.01 -18.88
C GLN A 271 -23.80 -6.12 -19.23
N GLU A 272 -24.29 -7.35 -19.43
CA GLU A 272 -23.45 -8.41 -20.00
C GLU A 272 -22.97 -7.93 -21.38
N THR A 273 -21.67 -7.78 -21.52
CA THR A 273 -21.03 -7.49 -22.80
C THR A 273 -21.16 -8.76 -23.65
N GLN A 274 -21.97 -8.70 -24.71
CA GLN A 274 -22.08 -9.77 -25.72
C GLN A 274 -20.83 -9.84 -26.59
#